data_AF-A0A8T5F7U6-F1
#
_entry.id   AF-A0A8T5F7U6-F1
#
_cell.length_a   1.000
_cell.length_b   1.000
_cell.length_c   1.000
_cell.angle_alpha   90.00
_cell.angle_beta   90.00
_cell.angle_gamma   90.00
#
_symmetry.space_group_name_H-M   'P 1'
#
loop_
_entity.id
_entity.type
_entity.pdbx_description
1 polymer ?
#
loop_
_entity_poly.entity_id
_entity_poly.type
_entity_poly.pdbx_seq_one_letter_code
_entity_poly.pdbx_strand_id
1 'polypeptide(L)'
;SVWITYGEKDSSILSFSVIEKKSVPLTPTVKVPTWVKNNAEWWADGQIDDNAFTQGIQFLIKEKIVNVESKTQKTTESQEIPSWIKNNAKWWADGAIDEDSFIAGIEFLVKEGIISVD
;
A
#
# COMPACT_ATOMS: atom_id res chain seq x y z
N SER A 1 49.98 44.96 31.24
CA SER A 1 48.85 45.86 31.57
C SER A 1 47.64 45.51 30.72
N VAL A 2 46.62 44.87 31.30
CA VAL A 2 45.30 44.56 30.69
C VAL A 2 44.30 44.37 31.85
N TRP A 3 43.20 45.13 31.94
CA TRP A 3 42.15 44.99 32.97
C TRP A 3 40.80 45.68 32.61
N ILE A 4 39.65 45.01 32.94
CA ILE A 4 38.27 45.51 33.33
C ILE A 4 37.32 46.09 32.22
N THR A 5 35.95 45.96 32.17
CA THR A 5 34.89 44.92 32.49
C THR A 5 33.47 45.32 31.94
N TYR A 6 32.54 44.35 31.69
CA TYR A 6 31.03 44.43 31.61
C TYR A 6 30.34 45.27 30.47
N GLY A 7 29.15 44.98 29.90
CA GLY A 7 28.03 44.00 30.06
C GLY A 7 26.99 44.15 28.89
N GLU A 8 25.72 43.69 28.83
CA GLU A 8 24.91 42.81 29.71
C GLU A 8 23.67 42.09 29.04
N LYS A 9 22.64 42.78 28.48
CA LYS A 9 21.32 42.23 27.97
C LYS A 9 20.88 42.95 26.67
N ASP A 10 20.08 42.40 25.72
CA ASP A 10 18.86 41.57 25.82
C ASP A 10 18.60 40.74 24.51
N SER A 11 17.65 39.80 24.58
CA SER A 11 16.75 39.34 23.51
C SER A 11 17.19 38.25 22.51
N SER A 12 16.77 37.03 22.88
CA SER A 12 16.00 36.12 22.01
C SER A 12 16.70 35.47 20.80
N ILE A 13 17.21 34.26 21.01
CA ILE A 13 16.52 33.07 20.46
C ILE A 13 16.71 31.87 21.40
N LEU A 14 15.62 31.14 21.62
CA LEU A 14 15.51 30.07 22.62
C LEU A 14 15.98 28.74 22.01
N SER A 15 17.10 28.21 22.46
CA SER A 15 17.55 26.85 22.12
C SER A 15 16.79 25.83 22.98
N PHE A 16 15.57 25.47 22.57
CA PHE A 16 14.81 24.43 23.26
C PHE A 16 15.30 23.02 22.91
N SER A 17 15.62 22.31 24.00
CA SER A 17 15.94 20.90 24.20
C SER A 17 15.80 19.90 23.04
N VAL A 18 16.82 19.04 22.95
CA VAL A 18 16.72 17.69 22.35
C VAL A 18 15.50 16.96 22.92
N ILE A 19 14.60 16.51 22.04
CA ILE A 19 13.56 15.54 22.35
C ILE A 19 13.86 14.30 21.52
N GLU A 20 14.00 13.15 22.19
CA GLU A 20 14.20 11.84 21.56
C GLU A 20 12.99 11.45 20.70
N LYS A 21 12.98 11.86 19.43
CA LYS A 21 12.15 11.17 18.44
C LYS A 21 12.81 9.86 18.06
N LYS A 22 12.40 8.81 18.79
CA LYS A 22 12.54 7.39 18.44
C LYS A 22 12.52 7.25 16.91
N SER A 23 13.62 6.77 16.34
CA SER A 23 13.83 6.70 14.90
C SER A 23 12.71 5.90 14.24
N VAL A 24 11.81 6.61 13.56
CA VAL A 24 10.85 5.99 12.65
C VAL A 24 11.69 5.44 11.49
N PRO A 25 11.71 4.12 11.24
CA PRO A 25 12.33 3.61 10.04
C PRO A 25 11.59 4.22 8.85
N LEU A 26 12.33 4.71 7.86
CA LEU A 26 11.76 5.12 6.59
C LEU A 26 11.11 3.89 5.96
N THR A 27 9.81 3.71 6.19
CA THR A 27 9.03 2.66 5.56
C THR A 27 9.18 2.81 4.06
N PRO A 28 9.47 1.73 3.31
CA PRO A 28 9.59 1.82 1.87
C PRO A 28 8.32 2.43 1.28
N THR A 29 8.47 3.08 0.12
CA THR A 29 7.36 3.66 -0.64
C THR A 29 6.24 2.65 -0.82
N VAL A 30 5.19 2.76 -0.02
CA VAL A 30 3.96 1.97 -0.11
C VAL A 30 3.36 2.26 -1.47
N LYS A 31 3.44 1.31 -2.41
CA LYS A 31 2.92 1.53 -3.77
C LYS A 31 1.39 1.37 -3.76
N VAL A 32 0.88 0.48 -2.90
CA VAL A 32 -0.55 0.17 -2.77
C VAL A 32 -1.17 0.81 -1.51
N PRO A 33 -2.11 1.77 -1.64
CA PRO A 33 -2.73 2.46 -0.51
C PRO A 33 -3.39 1.53 0.51
N THR A 34 -3.35 1.91 1.79
CA THR A 34 -3.88 1.10 2.90
C THR A 34 -5.36 0.73 2.76
N TRP A 35 -6.18 1.55 2.08
CA TRP A 35 -7.60 1.22 1.85
C TRP A 35 -7.80 -0.08 1.07
N VAL A 36 -6.83 -0.46 0.23
CA VAL A 36 -6.88 -1.68 -0.55
C VAL A 36 -6.79 -2.93 0.35
N LYS A 37 -6.07 -2.86 1.48
CA LYS A 37 -6.04 -3.94 2.48
C LYS A 37 -7.40 -4.17 3.11
N ASN A 38 -8.11 -3.10 3.46
CA ASN A 38 -9.47 -3.21 4.01
C ASN A 38 -10.43 -3.86 2.98
N ASN A 39 -10.30 -3.52 1.69
CA ASN A 39 -11.09 -4.16 0.64
C ASN A 39 -10.73 -5.65 0.47
N ALA A 40 -9.46 -6.01 0.62
CA ALA A 40 -9.01 -7.41 0.61
C ALA A 40 -9.54 -8.21 1.82
N GLU A 41 -9.57 -7.60 3.01
CA GLU A 41 -10.17 -8.16 4.23
C GLU A 41 -11.67 -8.39 4.04
N TRP A 42 -12.41 -7.36 3.63
CA TRP A 42 -13.85 -7.45 3.38
C TRP A 42 -14.21 -8.46 2.30
N TRP A 43 -13.38 -8.62 1.27
CA TRP A 43 -13.62 -9.62 0.22
C TRP A 43 -13.31 -11.04 0.70
N ALA A 44 -12.25 -11.23 1.49
CA ALA A 44 -11.91 -12.51 2.09
C ALA A 44 -12.98 -12.99 3.09
N ASP A 45 -13.57 -12.07 3.85
CA ASP A 45 -14.66 -12.36 4.80
C ASP A 45 -16.05 -12.37 4.12
N GLY A 46 -16.13 -12.17 2.80
CA GLY A 46 -17.38 -12.22 2.02
C GLY A 46 -18.33 -11.04 2.25
N GLN A 47 -17.85 -9.94 2.83
CA GLN A 47 -18.59 -8.70 3.04
C GLN A 47 -18.74 -7.87 1.75
N ILE A 48 -17.80 -8.02 0.81
CA ILE A 48 -17.97 -7.56 -0.59
C ILE A 48 -17.89 -8.74 -1.54
N ASP A 49 -18.60 -8.65 -2.66
CA ASP A 49 -18.60 -9.69 -3.69
C ASP A 49 -17.39 -9.59 -4.63
N ASP A 50 -17.24 -10.61 -5.48
CA ASP A 50 -16.13 -10.72 -6.42
C ASP A 50 -16.11 -9.55 -7.41
N ASN A 51 -17.28 -9.06 -7.82
CA ASN A 51 -17.44 -7.94 -8.75
C ASN A 51 -17.02 -6.59 -8.13
N ALA A 52 -17.35 -6.33 -6.87
CA ALA A 52 -16.89 -5.14 -6.15
C ALA A 52 -15.37 -5.19 -5.93
N PHE A 53 -14.81 -6.37 -5.65
CA PHE A 53 -13.37 -6.56 -5.54
C PHE A 53 -12.65 -6.33 -6.89
N THR A 54 -13.10 -6.93 -7.99
CA THR A 54 -12.47 -6.73 -9.32
C THR A 54 -12.53 -5.27 -9.78
N GLN A 55 -13.64 -4.55 -9.55
CA GLN A 55 -13.72 -3.12 -9.84
C GLN A 55 -12.69 -2.30 -9.05
N GLY A 56 -12.46 -2.64 -7.77
CA GLY A 56 -11.40 -2.03 -6.97
C GLY A 56 -10.00 -2.27 -7.54
N ILE A 57 -9.74 -3.48 -8.04
CA ILE A 57 -8.47 -3.83 -8.71
C ILE A 57 -8.32 -3.10 -10.05
N GLN A 58 -9.38 -3.04 -10.88
CA GLN A 58 -9.40 -2.29 -12.14
C GLN A 58 -9.08 -0.81 -11.92
N PHE A 59 -9.66 -0.19 -10.88
CA PHE A 59 -9.36 1.19 -10.50
C PHE A 59 -7.87 1.38 -10.16
N LEU A 60 -7.28 0.48 -9.37
CA LEU A 60 -5.85 0.54 -9.01
C LEU A 60 -4.92 0.42 -10.22
N ILE A 61 -5.29 -0.41 -11.20
CA ILE A 61 -4.53 -0.56 -12.45
C ILE A 61 -4.66 0.71 -13.30
N LYS A 62 -5.87 1.24 -13.44
CA LYS A 62 -6.17 2.47 -14.20
C LYS A 62 -5.44 3.70 -13.65
N GLU A 63 -5.42 3.87 -12.34
CA GLU A 63 -4.68 4.94 -11.66
C GLU A 63 -3.16 4.69 -11.60
N LYS A 64 -2.68 3.58 -12.17
CA LYS A 64 -1.26 3.15 -12.20
C LYS A 64 -0.64 2.96 -10.81
N ILE A 65 -1.49 2.67 -9.83
CA ILE A 65 -1.12 2.33 -8.45
C ILE A 65 -0.60 0.90 -8.42
N VAL A 66 -1.26 -0.01 -9.14
CA VAL A 66 -0.78 -1.37 -9.41
C VAL A 66 -0.40 -1.47 -10.89
N ASN A 67 0.89 -1.57 -11.19
CA ASN A 67 1.37 -1.73 -12.56
C ASN A 67 1.42 -3.20 -12.95
N VAL A 68 0.32 -3.74 -13.47
CA VAL A 68 0.35 -5.00 -14.21
C VAL A 68 0.94 -4.73 -15.60
N GLU A 69 2.17 -5.20 -15.87
CA GLU A 69 2.73 -5.13 -17.23
C GLU A 69 1.78 -5.87 -18.18
N SER A 70 1.37 -5.21 -19.28
CA SER A 70 0.28 -5.63 -20.17
C SER A 70 0.62 -6.88 -21.02
N LYS A 71 0.86 -8.00 -20.35
CA LYS A 71 1.28 -9.28 -20.92
C LYS A 71 0.06 -10.17 -21.13
N THR A 72 -0.55 -10.05 -22.31
CA THR A 72 -1.49 -11.01 -22.91
C THR A 72 -2.49 -11.59 -21.91
N GLN A 73 -3.58 -10.85 -21.66
CA GLN A 73 -4.80 -11.44 -21.11
C GLN A 73 -5.23 -12.59 -22.04
N LYS A 74 -5.45 -13.78 -21.48
CA LYS A 74 -6.26 -14.78 -22.18
C LYS A 74 -7.69 -14.24 -22.25
N THR A 75 -8.23 -14.13 -23.47
CA THR A 75 -9.67 -13.86 -23.65
C THR A 75 -10.44 -15.15 -23.38
N THR A 76 -10.62 -15.47 -22.10
CA THR A 76 -11.45 -16.58 -21.63
C THR A 76 -12.77 -16.01 -21.12
N GLU A 77 -13.90 -16.66 -21.44
CA GLU A 77 -15.21 -16.25 -20.93
C GLU A 77 -15.22 -16.26 -19.39
N SER A 78 -15.91 -15.30 -18.76
CA SER A 78 -15.85 -14.98 -17.32
C SER A 78 -15.66 -16.20 -16.42
N GLN A 79 -14.42 -16.39 -15.94
CA GLN A 79 -14.11 -17.40 -14.95
C GLN A 79 -14.39 -16.85 -13.54
N GLU A 80 -15.11 -17.62 -12.72
CA GLU A 80 -15.29 -17.33 -11.30
C GLU A 80 -13.93 -17.21 -10.60
N ILE A 81 -13.80 -16.28 -9.63
CA ILE A 81 -12.53 -16.09 -8.93
C ILE A 81 -12.26 -17.30 -8.03
N PRO A 82 -11.16 -18.04 -8.24
CA PRO A 82 -10.89 -19.23 -7.43
C PRO A 82 -10.72 -18.89 -5.94
N SER A 83 -11.29 -19.71 -5.05
CA SER A 83 -11.30 -19.45 -3.60
C SER A 83 -9.91 -19.33 -2.97
N TRP A 84 -8.86 -19.87 -3.60
CA TRP A 84 -7.47 -19.69 -3.13
C TRP A 84 -7.00 -18.24 -3.16
N ILE A 85 -7.56 -17.41 -4.06
CA ILE A 85 -7.27 -15.97 -4.14
C ILE A 85 -7.83 -15.23 -2.91
N LYS A 86 -9.00 -15.64 -2.39
CA LYS A 86 -9.57 -15.07 -1.16
C LYS A 86 -8.68 -15.31 0.05
N ASN A 87 -8.03 -16.47 0.13
CA ASN A 87 -7.01 -16.74 1.16
C ASN A 87 -5.80 -15.82 1.01
N ASN A 88 -5.32 -15.54 -0.21
CA ASN A 88 -4.22 -14.60 -0.43
C ASN A 88 -4.61 -13.16 -0.02
N ALA A 89 -5.84 -12.73 -0.32
CA ALA A 89 -6.37 -11.45 0.14
C ALA A 89 -6.42 -11.36 1.66
N LYS A 90 -6.87 -12.42 2.34
CA LYS A 90 -6.84 -12.52 3.81
C LYS A 90 -5.43 -12.41 4.37
N TRP A 91 -4.50 -13.21 3.86
CA TRP A 91 -3.11 -13.20 4.30
C TRP A 91 -2.43 -11.84 4.06
N TRP A 92 -2.82 -11.08 3.04
CA TRP A 92 -2.27 -9.75 2.81
C TRP A 92 -2.86 -8.69 3.74
N ALA A 93 -4.17 -8.77 4.06
CA ALA A 93 -4.80 -7.95 5.08
C ALA A 93 -4.17 -8.20 6.46
N ASP A 94 -4.03 -9.48 6.86
CA ASP A 94 -3.39 -9.92 8.11
C ASP A 94 -1.87 -9.63 8.15
N GLY A 95 -1.25 -9.25 7.02
CA GLY A 95 0.19 -8.99 6.90
C GLY A 95 1.06 -10.25 6.90
N ALA A 96 0.46 -11.42 6.70
CA ALA A 96 1.14 -12.71 6.55
C ALA A 96 1.81 -12.90 5.17
N ILE A 97 1.34 -12.19 4.14
CA ILE A 97 2.10 -11.97 2.89
C ILE A 97 2.35 -10.47 2.65
N ASP A 98 3.43 -10.18 1.94
CA ASP A 98 3.86 -8.83 1.59
C ASP A 98 3.16 -8.27 0.34
N GLU A 99 3.42 -6.99 0.06
CA GLU A 99 2.79 -6.24 -1.03
C GLU A 99 3.15 -6.79 -2.41
N ASP A 100 4.41 -7.17 -2.66
CA ASP A 100 4.82 -7.69 -3.96
C ASP A 100 4.22 -9.10 -4.20
N SER A 101 4.09 -9.94 -3.15
CA SER A 101 3.36 -11.22 -3.24
C SER A 101 1.87 -11.06 -3.56
N PHE A 102 1.20 -10.05 -2.99
CA PHE A 102 -0.19 -9.74 -3.32
C PHE A 102 -0.34 -9.25 -4.76
N ILE A 103 0.53 -8.33 -5.20
CA ILE A 103 0.55 -7.83 -6.59
C ILE A 103 0.78 -8.97 -7.60
N ALA A 104 1.70 -9.89 -7.33
CA ALA A 104 1.93 -11.06 -8.19
C ALA A 104 0.67 -11.95 -8.34
N GLY A 105 -0.16 -12.04 -7.28
CA GLY A 105 -1.47 -12.69 -7.35
C GLY A 105 -2.46 -11.95 -8.26
N ILE A 106 -2.47 -10.61 -8.21
CA ILE A 106 -3.29 -9.78 -9.11
C ILE A 106 -2.83 -9.87 -10.57
N GLU A 107 -1.52 -9.85 -10.81
CA GLU A 107 -0.93 -10.05 -12.15
C GLU A 107 -1.35 -11.39 -12.76
N PHE A 108 -1.35 -12.46 -11.97
CA PHE A 108 -1.82 -13.77 -12.39
C PHE A 108 -3.30 -13.76 -12.82
N LEU A 109 -4.17 -13.12 -12.02
CA LEU A 109 -5.60 -13.01 -12.32
C LEU A 109 -5.87 -12.27 -13.63
N VAL A 110 -5.16 -11.16 -13.88
CA VAL A 110 -5.27 -10.39 -15.12
C VAL A 110 -4.77 -11.23 -16.30
N LYS A 111 -3.61 -11.87 -16.16
CA LYS A 111 -3.00 -12.70 -17.22
C LYS A 111 -3.88 -13.87 -17.65
N GLU A 112 -4.50 -14.56 -16.70
CA GLU A 112 -5.39 -15.70 -16.99
C GLU A 112 -6.80 -15.27 -17.47
N GLY A 113 -7.10 -13.97 -17.52
CA GLY A 113 -8.39 -13.44 -17.96
C GLY A 113 -9.49 -13.50 -16.90
N ILE A 114 -9.15 -13.82 -15.65
CA ILE A 114 -10.09 -13.88 -14.52
C ILE A 114 -10.49 -12.46 -14.09
N ILE A 115 -9.57 -11.49 -14.22
CA ILE A 115 -9.86 -10.05 -14.09
C ILE A 115 -9.64 -9.40 -15.46
N SER A 116 -10.73 -8.94 -16.08
CA SER A 116 -10.64 -8.04 -17.25
C SER A 116 -10.13 -6.67 -16.83
N VAL A 117 -9.45 -5.99 -17.76
CA VAL A 117 -8.98 -4.62 -17.65
C VAL A 117 -9.35 -3.94 -18.97
N ASP A 118 -10.51 -3.30 -18.99
CA ASP A 118 -11.10 -2.57 -20.12
C ASP A 118 -10.88 -1.04 -20.00
#